data_AF-A0A7C1TS51-F1
#
_entry.id   AF-A0A7C1TS51-F1
#
_cell.length_a   1.000
_cell.length_b   1.000
_cell.length_c   1.000
_cell.angle_alpha   90.00
_cell.angle_beta   90.00
_cell.angle_gamma   90.00
#
_symmetry.space_group_name_H-M   'P 1'
#
loop_
_entity.id
_entity.type
_entity.pdbx_description
1 polymer ?
#
loop_
_entity_poly.entity_id
_entity_poly.type
_entity_poly.pdbx_seq_one_letter_code
_entity_poly.pdbx_strand_id
1 'polypeptide(L)'
;MRHKRNIVNLFLGSALSVALLTGCLTEAQQFAGGGPITISPEVAEGLKWHNLLGTGYMTVSPDGSHYALSYCDYADCNSADLNILLTLDECRDKARRECKLFAQDGVVVWRGPWRAGR
;
A
#
# COMPACT_ATOMS: atom_id res chain seq x y z
N MET A 1 8.96 70.61 24.45
CA MET A 1 10.30 70.07 24.77
C MET A 1 10.52 68.79 23.97
N ARG A 2 11.65 68.69 23.26
CA ARG A 2 12.07 67.54 22.44
C ARG A 2 12.65 66.43 23.32
N HIS A 3 12.29 65.17 23.06
CA HIS A 3 13.15 63.98 23.27
C HIS A 3 12.65 62.84 22.37
N LYS A 4 13.27 62.60 21.19
CA LYS A 4 14.33 61.59 20.92
C LYS A 4 13.93 60.19 21.44
N ARG A 5 13.37 59.35 20.56
CA ARG A 5 14.02 58.24 19.80
C ARG A 5 14.41 57.05 20.69
N ASN A 6 13.89 55.85 20.37
CA ASN A 6 14.71 54.67 20.08
C ASN A 6 13.86 53.55 19.45
N ILE A 7 14.19 53.26 18.19
CA ILE A 7 13.71 52.14 17.38
C ILE A 7 14.58 50.95 17.76
N VAL A 8 13.98 49.84 18.21
CA VAL A 8 14.67 48.56 18.31
C VAL A 8 14.14 47.68 17.18
N ASN A 9 14.99 47.50 16.16
CA ASN A 9 14.78 46.54 15.08
C ASN A 9 14.75 45.12 15.68
N LEU A 10 13.59 44.48 15.68
CA LEU A 10 13.50 43.03 15.86
C LEU A 10 13.70 42.37 14.50
N PHE A 11 14.78 41.59 14.41
CA PHE A 11 15.08 40.67 13.34
C PHE A 11 13.91 39.72 13.09
N LEU A 12 13.20 39.92 11.97
CA LEU A 12 12.33 38.88 11.39
C LEU A 12 13.22 37.80 10.80
N GLY A 13 13.61 36.83 11.62
CA GLY A 13 14.09 35.54 11.14
C GLY A 13 12.90 34.78 10.54
N SER A 14 12.85 34.71 9.22
CA SER A 14 11.85 33.92 8.49
C SER A 14 12.02 32.44 8.81
N ALA A 15 11.12 31.90 9.63
CA ALA A 15 11.03 30.48 9.91
C ALA A 15 10.66 29.73 8.62
N LEU A 16 11.59 28.92 8.12
CA LEU A 16 11.37 27.98 7.03
C LEU A 16 10.55 26.81 7.59
N SER A 17 9.22 26.89 7.54
CA SER A 17 8.35 25.77 7.91
C SER A 17 8.39 24.69 6.82
N VAL A 18 9.30 23.73 6.95
CA VAL A 18 9.28 22.50 6.15
C VAL A 18 8.15 21.62 6.68
N ALA A 19 6.99 21.65 6.02
CA ALA A 19 5.90 20.72 6.29
C ALA A 19 6.31 19.33 5.80
N LEU A 20 6.76 18.48 6.72
CA LEU A 20 6.94 17.05 6.48
C LEU A 20 5.56 16.44 6.26
N LEU A 21 5.22 16.15 5.00
CA LEU A 21 4.12 15.26 4.64
C LEU A 21 4.54 13.84 5.02
N THR A 22 4.42 13.50 6.30
CA THR A 22 4.35 12.10 6.73
C THR A 22 3.01 11.56 6.24
N GLY A 23 2.99 11.01 5.03
CA GLY A 23 1.85 10.23 4.55
C GLY A 23 1.63 9.06 5.50
N CYS A 24 0.40 8.90 6.01
CA CYS A 24 -0.03 7.67 6.65
C CYS A 24 0.13 6.53 5.65
N LEU A 25 1.26 5.82 5.72
CA LEU A 25 1.34 4.50 5.12
C LEU A 25 0.50 3.60 6.02
N THR A 26 -0.56 3.02 5.48
CA THR A 26 -1.27 1.95 6.20
C THR A 26 -0.31 0.78 6.37
N GLU A 27 -0.34 0.07 7.50
CA GLU A 27 0.64 -0.99 7.82
C GLU A 27 0.78 -2.04 6.70
N ALA A 28 -0.31 -2.37 6.01
CA ALA A 28 -0.30 -3.29 4.88
C ALA A 28 0.53 -2.79 3.67
N GLN A 29 0.64 -1.48 3.45
CA GLN A 29 1.35 -0.91 2.29
C GLN A 29 2.86 -1.20 2.32
N GLN A 30 3.44 -1.52 3.48
CA GLN A 30 4.84 -1.92 3.56
C GLN A 30 5.12 -3.23 2.79
N PHE A 31 4.09 -4.07 2.59
CA PHE A 31 4.17 -5.32 1.85
C PHE A 31 3.82 -5.17 0.36
N ALA A 32 3.38 -3.98 -0.06
CA ALA A 32 2.97 -3.71 -1.43
C ALA A 32 4.13 -3.92 -2.41
N GLY A 33 3.87 -4.70 -3.44
CA GLY A 33 4.80 -4.87 -4.55
C GLY A 33 4.90 -3.61 -5.41
N GLY A 34 5.72 -3.67 -6.44
CA GLY A 34 5.89 -2.55 -7.34
C GLY A 34 6.65 -2.88 -8.63
N GLY A 35 6.65 -1.92 -9.54
CA GLY A 35 7.17 -2.07 -10.90
C GLY A 35 6.11 -2.56 -11.89
N PRO A 36 6.46 -2.66 -13.19
CA PRO A 36 5.55 -3.22 -14.19
C PRO A 36 5.27 -4.70 -13.93
N ILE A 37 4.00 -5.10 -13.96
CA ILE A 37 3.60 -6.51 -13.84
C ILE A 37 2.54 -6.87 -14.89
N THR A 38 2.62 -8.08 -15.44
CA THR A 38 1.55 -8.69 -16.23
C THR A 38 1.07 -9.92 -15.46
N ILE A 39 -0.18 -9.90 -15.00
CA ILE A 39 -0.76 -11.01 -14.22
C ILE A 39 -1.38 -12.05 -15.16
N SER A 40 -1.30 -13.33 -14.84
CA SER A 40 -1.89 -14.41 -15.63
C SER A 40 -3.44 -14.29 -15.67
N PRO A 41 -4.12 -14.94 -16.63
CA PRO A 41 -5.58 -14.97 -16.65
C PRO A 41 -6.20 -15.51 -15.35
N GLU A 42 -5.56 -16.50 -14.72
CA GLU A 42 -5.98 -17.08 -13.45
C GLU A 42 -5.88 -16.06 -12.31
N VAL A 43 -4.76 -15.33 -12.22
CA VAL A 43 -4.59 -14.26 -11.22
C VAL A 43 -5.58 -13.11 -11.48
N ALA A 44 -5.87 -12.79 -12.74
CA ALA A 44 -6.87 -11.79 -13.09
C ALA A 44 -8.29 -12.20 -12.68
N GLU A 45 -8.63 -13.49 -12.75
CA GLU A 45 -9.88 -14.02 -12.22
C GLU A 45 -9.93 -13.93 -10.68
N GLY A 46 -8.85 -14.29 -10.00
CA GLY A 46 -8.71 -14.11 -8.56
C GLY A 46 -8.91 -12.66 -8.12
N LEU A 47 -8.37 -11.69 -8.88
CA LEU A 47 -8.59 -10.26 -8.63
C LEU A 47 -10.06 -9.86 -8.78
N LYS A 48 -10.77 -10.38 -9.79
CA LYS A 48 -12.21 -10.12 -9.94
C LYS A 48 -12.99 -10.61 -8.73
N TRP A 49 -12.70 -11.83 -8.27
CA TRP A 49 -13.33 -12.38 -7.07
C TRP A 49 -13.03 -11.55 -5.83
N HIS A 50 -11.78 -11.16 -5.63
CA HIS A 50 -11.38 -10.31 -4.51
C HIS A 50 -12.12 -8.96 -4.52
N ASN A 51 -12.27 -8.32 -5.68
CA ASN A 51 -13.00 -7.06 -5.82
C ASN A 51 -14.50 -7.21 -5.51
N LEU A 52 -15.09 -8.38 -5.76
CA LEU A 52 -16.49 -8.67 -5.43
C LEU A 52 -16.71 -8.87 -3.93
N LEU A 53 -15.75 -9.50 -3.25
CA LEU A 53 -15.79 -9.69 -1.80
C LEU A 53 -15.56 -8.37 -1.05
N GLY A 54 -14.67 -7.51 -1.57
CA GLY A 54 -14.45 -6.16 -1.04
C GLY A 54 -13.69 -6.10 0.29
N THR A 55 -13.28 -7.24 0.86
CA THR A 55 -12.52 -7.32 2.10
C THR A 55 -11.35 -8.30 1.97
N GLY A 56 -10.28 -8.05 2.73
CA GLY A 56 -9.13 -8.95 2.85
C GLY A 56 -7.95 -8.55 1.97
N TYR A 57 -7.11 -9.54 1.63
CA TYR A 57 -5.85 -9.30 0.93
C TYR A 57 -5.70 -10.22 -0.28
N MET A 58 -5.08 -9.70 -1.33
CA MET A 58 -4.60 -10.46 -2.46
C MET A 58 -3.09 -10.27 -2.60
N THR A 59 -2.35 -11.37 -2.58
CA THR A 59 -0.91 -11.36 -2.82
C THR A 59 -0.58 -12.07 -4.13
N VAL A 60 0.45 -11.60 -4.82
CA VAL A 60 0.81 -12.07 -6.16
C VAL A 60 2.32 -12.25 -6.27
N SER A 61 2.76 -13.26 -7.03
CA SER A 61 4.17 -13.45 -7.36
C SER A 61 4.68 -12.36 -8.32
N PRO A 62 5.95 -11.93 -8.28
CA PRO A 62 6.47 -10.84 -9.12
C PRO A 62 6.34 -11.06 -10.64
N ASP A 63 6.31 -12.32 -11.09
CA ASP A 63 6.08 -12.68 -12.49
C ASP A 63 4.59 -12.78 -12.87
N GLY A 64 3.69 -12.54 -11.91
CA GLY A 64 2.25 -12.50 -12.09
C GLY A 64 1.60 -13.86 -12.33
N SER A 65 2.28 -14.98 -12.07
CA SER A 65 1.76 -16.32 -12.37
C SER A 65 0.98 -16.98 -11.23
N HIS A 66 1.23 -16.59 -9.98
CA HIS A 66 0.59 -17.18 -8.80
C HIS A 66 0.00 -16.11 -7.87
N TYR A 67 -1.01 -16.51 -7.10
CA TYR A 67 -1.64 -15.65 -6.10
C TYR A 67 -2.15 -16.45 -4.90
N ALA A 68 -2.43 -15.73 -3.82
CA ALA A 68 -3.26 -16.19 -2.71
C ALA A 68 -4.23 -15.08 -2.30
N LEU A 69 -5.35 -15.47 -1.69
CA LEU A 69 -6.39 -14.58 -1.22
C LEU A 69 -6.65 -14.84 0.27
N SER A 70 -6.91 -13.78 1.03
CA SER A 70 -7.70 -13.87 2.24
C SER A 70 -9.05 -13.21 2.06
N TYR A 71 -9.99 -13.61 2.90
CA TYR A 71 -11.30 -13.01 3.04
C TYR A 71 -11.58 -12.78 4.52
N CYS A 72 -12.18 -11.65 4.84
CA CYS A 72 -12.62 -11.32 6.19
C CYS A 72 -14.15 -11.16 6.16
N ASP A 73 -14.84 -12.00 6.93
CA ASP A 73 -16.31 -12.05 6.98
C ASP A 73 -16.93 -10.78 7.60
N TYR A 74 -16.11 -10.01 8.33
CA TYR A 74 -16.41 -8.67 8.82
C TYR A 74 -15.48 -7.67 8.14
N ALA A 75 -15.95 -6.43 7.96
CA ALA A 75 -15.27 -5.38 7.21
C ALA A 75 -13.83 -5.09 7.68
N ASP A 76 -13.53 -5.37 8.95
CA ASP A 76 -12.20 -5.18 9.51
C ASP A 76 -11.52 -6.53 9.75
N CYS A 77 -10.47 -6.80 8.98
CA CYS A 77 -9.47 -7.79 9.37
C CYS A 77 -8.75 -7.23 10.61
N ASN A 78 -9.35 -7.37 11.81
CA ASN A 78 -8.87 -6.81 13.09
C ASN A 78 -7.44 -7.24 13.48
N SER A 79 -6.85 -8.19 12.75
CA SER A 79 -5.44 -8.56 12.75
C SER A 79 -4.84 -8.39 11.35
N ALA A 80 -4.88 -7.16 10.82
CA ALA A 80 -4.48 -6.82 9.46
C ALA A 80 -3.11 -7.42 9.09
N ASP A 81 -2.14 -7.30 10.01
CA ASP A 81 -0.79 -7.84 9.86
C ASP A 81 -0.72 -9.37 9.86
N LEU A 82 -1.53 -10.06 10.65
CA LEU A 82 -1.47 -11.53 10.66
C LEU A 82 -2.06 -12.11 9.38
N ASN A 83 -3.19 -11.57 8.93
CA ASN A 83 -3.86 -12.05 7.73
C ASN A 83 -3.00 -11.84 6.48
N ILE A 84 -2.40 -10.66 6.31
CA ILE A 84 -1.51 -10.41 5.18
C ILE A 84 -0.27 -11.31 5.21
N LEU A 85 0.32 -11.57 6.39
CA LEU A 85 1.46 -12.47 6.51
C LEU A 85 1.11 -13.91 6.16
N LEU A 86 -0.07 -14.40 6.57
CA LEU A 86 -0.57 -15.73 6.21
C LEU A 86 -0.83 -15.84 4.70
N THR A 87 -1.47 -14.83 4.10
CA THR A 87 -1.71 -14.81 2.64
C THR A 87 -0.40 -14.74 1.86
N LEU A 88 0.59 -13.98 2.35
CA LEU A 88 1.93 -13.93 1.77
C LEU A 88 2.61 -15.31 1.83
N ASP A 89 2.53 -16.00 2.97
CA ASP A 89 3.12 -17.32 3.15
C ASP A 89 2.48 -18.36 2.22
N GLU A 90 1.15 -18.37 2.12
CA GLU A 90 0.42 -19.25 1.20
C GLU A 90 0.84 -19.03 -0.27
N CYS A 91 0.94 -17.76 -0.69
CA CYS A 91 1.41 -17.46 -2.04
C CYS A 91 2.84 -17.93 -2.26
N ARG A 92 3.73 -17.75 -1.27
CA ARG A 92 5.13 -18.17 -1.36
C ARG A 92 5.27 -19.68 -1.47
N ASP A 93 4.46 -20.46 -0.74
CA ASP A 93 4.45 -21.91 -0.83
C ASP A 93 4.02 -22.38 -2.23
N LYS A 94 2.94 -21.79 -2.76
CA LYS A 94 2.44 -22.06 -4.13
C LYS A 94 3.44 -21.68 -5.22
N ALA A 95 3.99 -20.48 -5.14
CA ALA A 95 4.85 -19.91 -6.19
C ALA A 95 6.31 -20.37 -6.09
N ARG A 96 6.71 -20.96 -4.95
CA ARG A 96 8.10 -21.31 -4.60
C ARG A 96 9.06 -20.12 -4.76
N ARG A 97 8.58 -18.91 -4.44
CA ARG A 97 9.31 -17.65 -4.55
C ARG A 97 8.65 -16.57 -3.70
N GLU A 98 9.27 -15.41 -3.62
CA GLU A 98 8.68 -14.26 -2.92
C GLU A 98 7.34 -13.85 -3.57
N CYS A 99 6.36 -13.48 -2.72
CA CYS A 99 5.14 -12.80 -3.14
C CYS A 99 5.03 -11.44 -2.46
N LYS A 100 4.22 -10.56 -3.04
CA LYS A 100 3.95 -9.21 -2.54
C LYS A 100 2.46 -8.93 -2.50
N LEU A 101 2.05 -8.00 -1.65
CA LEU A 101 0.68 -7.50 -1.64
C LEU A 101 0.38 -6.81 -2.97
N PHE A 102 -0.73 -7.20 -3.58
CA PHE A 102 -1.21 -6.67 -4.86
C PHE A 102 -2.50 -5.87 -4.68
N ALA A 103 -3.45 -6.40 -3.92
CA ALA A 103 -4.71 -5.74 -3.62
C ALA A 103 -5.10 -5.91 -2.14
N GLN A 104 -5.82 -4.93 -1.62
CA GLN A 104 -6.38 -4.91 -0.27
C GLN A 104 -7.79 -4.35 -0.36
N ASP A 105 -8.75 -5.02 0.29
CA ASP A 105 -10.14 -4.58 0.41
C ASP A 105 -10.75 -4.21 -0.96
N GLY A 106 -10.48 -5.04 -1.98
CA GLY A 106 -10.94 -4.85 -3.36
C GLY A 106 -10.23 -3.73 -4.13
N VAL A 107 -9.19 -3.12 -3.57
CA VAL A 107 -8.41 -2.03 -4.19
C VAL A 107 -7.00 -2.50 -4.49
N VAL A 108 -6.54 -2.30 -5.74
CA VAL A 108 -5.14 -2.58 -6.10
C VAL A 108 -4.23 -1.55 -5.43
N VAL A 109 -3.27 -2.04 -4.64
CA VAL A 109 -2.26 -1.25 -3.93
C VAL A 109 -0.85 -1.42 -4.51
N TRP A 110 -0.73 -2.15 -5.62
CA TRP A 110 0.52 -2.36 -6.33
C TRP A 110 1.13 -1.03 -6.84
N ARG A 111 2.42 -0.82 -6.57
CA ARG A 111 3.12 0.42 -6.93
C ARG A 111 3.71 0.35 -8.34
N GLY A 112 2.87 0.54 -9.35
CA GLY A 112 3.32 0.58 -10.74
C GLY A 112 2.23 0.17 -11.73
N PRO A 113 2.53 0.23 -13.04
CA PRO A 113 1.58 -0.21 -14.04
C PRO A 113 1.38 -1.72 -13.95
N TRP A 114 0.13 -2.15 -14.00
CA TRP A 114 -0.23 -3.56 -14.09
C TRP A 114 -1.21 -3.78 -15.23
N ARG A 115 -1.23 -5.00 -15.77
CA ARG A 115 -2.20 -5.41 -16.80
C ARG A 115 -2.51 -6.89 -16.67
N ALA A 116 -3.71 -7.28 -17.05
CA ALA A 116 -4.02 -8.69 -17.27
C ALA A 116 -3.31 -9.21 -18.52
N GLY A 117 -2.73 -10.39 -18.43
CA GLY A 117 -2.26 -11.18 -19.55
C GLY A 117 -3.43 -11.61 -20.43
N ARG A 118 -3.15 -11.79 -21.72
CA ARG A 118 -4.12 -12.31 -22.69
C ARG A 118 -4.08 -13.82 -22.72
#